data_AF-A0A1R1YAN9-F1
#
_entry.id   AF-A0A1R1YAN9-F1
#
_cell.length_a   1.000
_cell.length_b   1.000
_cell.length_c   1.000
_cell.angle_alpha   90.00
_cell.angle_beta   90.00
_cell.angle_gamma   90.00
#
_symmetry.space_group_name_H-M   'P 1'
#
loop_
_entity.id
_entity.type
_entity.pdbx_description
1 polymer ?
#
loop_
_entity_poly.entity_id
_entity_poly.type
_entity_poly.pdbx_seq_one_letter_code
_entity_poly.pdbx_strand_id
1 'polypeptide(L)' 'MPIGCYGGETFGMSEARCKPIQSEIDKAIRMVANVGKSAAMERIRDELGISSVFMRTSTARERAYH' A
#
# COMPACT_ATOMS: atom_id res chain seq x y z
N MET A 1 -5.17 -13.63 6.01
CA MET A 1 -6.08 -13.84 4.86
C MET A 1 -5.47 -13.10 3.68
N PRO A 2 -4.78 -13.79 2.75
CA PRO A 2 -4.18 -13.12 1.62
C PRO A 2 -5.30 -12.56 0.73
N ILE A 3 -5.20 -11.29 0.38
CA ILE A 3 -6.12 -10.64 -0.55
C ILE A 3 -6.04 -11.42 -1.86
N GLY A 4 -7.20 -11.90 -2.32
CA GLY A 4 -7.33 -12.91 -3.37
C GLY A 4 -6.47 -12.59 -4.60
N CYS A 5 -5.43 -13.40 -4.80
CA CYS A 5 -4.67 -13.45 -6.04
C CYS A 5 -5.29 -14.54 -6.91
N TYR A 6 -6.32 -14.19 -7.68
CA TYR A 6 -6.82 -15.10 -8.70
C TYR A 6 -5.74 -15.24 -9.79
N GLY A 7 -5.17 -16.44 -9.94
CA GLY A 7 -4.13 -16.70 -10.95
C GLY A 7 -2.74 -16.10 -10.66
N GLY A 8 -2.46 -15.61 -9.46
CA GLY A 8 -1.15 -15.01 -9.11
C GLY A 8 -0.99 -13.53 -9.51
N GLU A 9 -2.02 -12.94 -10.11
CA GLU A 9 -2.05 -11.54 -10.52
C GLU A 9 -2.95 -10.73 -9.57
N THR A 10 -2.42 -9.67 -8.98
CA THR A 10 -3.25 -8.66 -8.32
C THR A 10 -3.71 -7.69 -9.42
N PHE A 11 -4.99 -7.73 -9.81
CA PHE A 11 -5.58 -6.79 -10.79
C PHE A 11 -4.76 -6.66 -12.09
N GLY A 12 -4.37 -7.78 -12.73
CA GLY A 12 -3.64 -7.77 -14.01
C GLY A 12 -2.18 -7.29 -13.91
N MET A 13 -1.58 -7.34 -12.72
CA MET A 13 -0.15 -7.13 -12.53
C MET A 13 0.61 -8.45 -12.63
N SER A 14 1.73 -8.44 -13.37
CA SER A 14 2.64 -9.59 -13.47
C SER A 14 3.19 -10.00 -12.11
N GLU A 15 3.45 -11.30 -11.93
CA GLU A 15 3.92 -11.87 -10.66
C GLU A 15 5.21 -11.19 -10.13
N ALA A 16 6.09 -10.75 -11.04
CA ALA A 16 7.29 -9.99 -10.70
C ALA A 16 6.98 -8.65 -10.00
N ARG A 17 5.85 -8.02 -10.33
CA ARG A 17 5.35 -6.82 -9.67
C ARG A 17 4.50 -7.13 -8.44
N CYS A 18 3.80 -8.26 -8.42
CA CYS A 18 3.03 -8.70 -7.26
C CYS A 18 3.90 -9.02 -6.05
N LYS A 19 5.07 -9.65 -6.25
CA LYS A 19 5.97 -10.09 -5.17
C LYS A 19 6.38 -8.98 -4.20
N PRO A 20 6.94 -7.83 -4.65
CA PRO A 20 7.28 -6.75 -3.74
C PRO A 20 6.04 -6.15 -3.05
N ILE A 21 4.91 -6.03 -3.76
CA ILE A 21 3.67 -5.47 -3.20
C ILE A 21 3.12 -6.35 -2.09
N GLN A 22 3.05 -7.67 -2.30
CA GLN A 22 2.62 -8.62 -1.27
C GLN A 22 3.55 -8.59 -0.05
N SER A 23 4.88 -8.51 -0.26
CA SER A 23 5.83 -8.43 0.84
C SER A 23 5.61 -7.20 1.73
N GLU A 24 5.36 -6.03 1.13
CA GLU A 24 5.08 -4.80 1.87
C GLU A 24 3.73 -4.87 2.61
N ILE A 25 2.71 -5.49 2.00
CA ILE A 25 1.40 -5.73 2.64
C ILE A 25 1.54 -6.69 3.82
N ASP A 26 2.28 -7.78 3.69
CA ASP A 26 2.49 -8.76 4.76
C ASP A 26 3.25 -8.15 5.94
N LYS A 27 4.25 -7.30 5.67
CA LYS A 27 4.94 -6.51 6.71
C LYS A 27 3.97 -5.59 7.44
N ALA A 28 3.12 -4.87 6.71
CA ALA A 28 2.11 -3.99 7.28
C ALA A 28 1.13 -4.76 8.16
N ILE A 29 0.59 -5.90 7.69
CA ILE A 29 -0.33 -6.76 8.45
C ILE A 29 0.34 -7.25 9.74
N ARG A 30 1.61 -7.67 9.68
CA ARG A 30 2.37 -8.10 10.87
C ARG A 30 2.55 -6.95 11.87
N MET A 31 2.76 -5.72 11.41
CA MET A 31 2.82 -4.57 12.31
C MET A 31 1.48 -4.25 12.96
N VAL A 32 0.37 -4.31 12.22
CA VAL A 32 -1.00 -4.14 12.78
C VAL A 32 -1.33 -5.24 13.78
N ALA A 33 -0.89 -6.47 13.55
CA ALA A 33 -1.13 -7.57 14.49
C ALA A 33 -0.41 -7.37 15.84
N ASN A 34 0.74 -6.69 15.85
CA ASN A 34 1.56 -6.49 17.06
C ASN A 34 1.29 -5.16 17.79
N VAL A 35 0.55 -4.23 17.18
CA VAL A 35 0.37 -2.86 17.68
C VAL A 35 -1.11 -2.48 17.59
N GLY A 36 -1.64 -1.81 18.62
CA GLY A 36 -3.00 -1.26 18.59
C GLY A 36 -3.33 -0.49 17.28
N LYS A 37 -4.60 -0.58 16.85
CA LYS A 37 -5.03 -0.26 15.49
C LYS A 37 -4.66 1.15 15.00
N SER A 38 -4.65 2.18 15.85
CA SER A 38 -4.34 3.56 15.40
C SER A 38 -2.84 3.80 15.20
N ALA A 39 -2.02 3.45 16.19
CA ALA A 39 -0.56 3.64 16.14
C ALA A 39 0.08 2.76 15.04
N ALA A 40 -0.47 1.58 14.79
CA ALA A 40 -0.02 0.73 13.68
C ALA A 40 -0.31 1.36 12.31
N MET A 41 -1.52 1.90 12.14
CA MET A 41 -1.93 2.53 10.88
C MET A 41 -1.18 3.82 10.60
N GLU A 42 -0.80 4.57 11.64
CA GLU A 42 0.07 5.74 11.51
C GLU A 42 1.47 5.33 11.02
N ARG A 43 2.11 4.35 11.66
CA ARG A 43 3.40 3.81 11.22
C ARG A 43 3.39 3.29 9.79
N ILE A 44 2.33 2.58 9.40
CA ILE A 44 2.20 2.05 8.03
C ILE A 44 2.08 3.17 6.99
N ARG A 45 1.36 4.25 7.30
CA ARG A 45 1.26 5.41 6.39
C ARG A 45 2.60 6.09 6.19
N ASP A 46 3.40 6.18 7.25
CA ASP A 46 4.73 6.78 7.21
C ASP A 46 5.73 5.88 6.47
N GLU A 47 5.81 4.59 6.82
CA GLU A 47 6.73 3.65 6.18
C GLU A 47 6.44 3.42 4.69
N LEU A 48 5.16 3.28 4.32
CA LEU A 48 4.76 3.12 2.92
C LEU A 48 4.70 4.46 2.16
N GLY A 49 4.99 5.58 2.82
CA GLY A 49 4.97 6.91 2.21
C GLY A 49 3.61 7.29 1.61
N ILE A 50 2.51 6.67 2.05
CA ILE A 50 1.17 6.85 1.47
C ILE A 50 0.73 8.31 1.55
N SER A 51 1.05 8.99 2.66
CA SER A 51 0.78 10.42 2.82
C SER A 51 1.49 11.26 1.75
N SER A 52 2.76 10.96 1.46
CA SER A 52 3.56 11.64 0.43
C SER A 52 3.04 11.35 -0.98
N VAL A 53 2.71 10.08 -1.27
CA VAL A 53 2.15 9.68 -2.57
C VAL A 53 0.79 10.34 -2.80
N PHE A 54 -0.07 10.37 -1.79
CA PHE A 54 -1.38 11.02 -1.87
C PHE A 54 -1.25 12.52 -2.15
N MET A 55 -0.38 13.22 -1.42
CA MET A 55 -0.11 14.64 -1.64
C MET A 55 0.41 14.93 -3.05
N ARG A 56 1.41 14.17 -3.51
CA ARG A 56 1.97 14.32 -4.87
C ARG A 56 0.93 14.07 -5.95
N THR A 57 0.10 13.05 -5.77
CA THR A 57 -0.98 12.71 -6.71
C THR A 57 -2.06 13.79 -6.72
N SER A 58 -2.43 14.33 -5.56
CA SER A 58 -3.37 15.45 -5.43
C SER A 58 -2.85 16.70 -6.14
N THR A 59 -1.60 17.08 -5.91
CA THR A 59 -0.98 18.23 -6.58
C THR A 59 -0.87 18.04 -8.09
N ALA A 60 -0.52 16.84 -8.55
CA ALA A 60 -0.48 16.53 -9.98
C ALA A 60 -1.87 16.60 -10.62
N ARG A 61 -2.90 16.10 -9.92
CA ARG A 61 -4.30 16.19 -10.34
C ARG A 61 -4.80 17.63 -10.40
N GLU A 62 -4.50 18.44 -9.39
CA GLU A 62 -4.87 19.87 -9.36
C GLU A 62 -4.27 20.65 -10.53
N ARG A 63 -3.00 20.38 -10.86
CA ARG A 63 -2.33 20.95 -12.05
C ARG A 63 -2.90 20.49 -13.38
N ALA A 64 -3.63 19.38 -13.43
CA ALA A 64 -4.28 18.92 -14.65
C ALA A 64 -5.63 19.61 -14.90
N TYR A 65 -6.17 20.30 -13.90
CA TYR A 65 -7.42 21.07 -14.00
C TYR A 65 -7.19 22.56 -14.29
N HIS A 66 -5.94 23.01 -14.35
CA HIS A 66 -5.50 24.37 -14.70
C HIS A 66 -4.66 24.35 -15.98
#